data_AF-A0ABD6D0R0-F1
#
_entry.id   AF-A0ABD6D0R0-F1
#
_cell.length_a   1.000
_cell.length_b   1.000
_cell.length_c   1.000
_cell.angle_alpha   90.00
_cell.angle_beta   90.00
_cell.angle_gamma   90.00
#
_symmetry.space_group_name_H-M   'P 1'
#
loop_
_entity.id
_entity.type
_entity.pdbx_description
1 polymer ?
#
loop_
_entity_poly.entity_id
_entity_poly.type
_entity_poly.pdbx_seq_one_letter_code
_entity_poly.pdbx_strand_id
1 'polypeptide(L)'
;MIDQLPVADLRAIGATLLLLVVLYWTYERLAGEGRDPVIRSSMSSSTGSASMLVSGAKAVMLVSGLAAALLLAPVAGGPVVSDPTLLLATLGALLLVHWFVEKEERET
;
A
#
# COMPACT_ATOMS: atom_id res chain seq x y z
N MET A 1 -18.18 -0.59 -21.26
CA MET A 1 -18.93 0.00 -20.13
C MET A 1 -17.98 0.41 -19.00
N ILE A 2 -16.85 1.06 -19.33
CA ILE A 2 -15.89 1.63 -18.37
C ILE A 2 -15.86 3.17 -18.50
N ASP A 3 -16.49 3.73 -19.54
CA ASP A 3 -16.35 5.13 -19.96
C ASP A 3 -17.07 6.17 -19.08
N GLN A 4 -17.65 5.80 -17.93
CA GLN A 4 -18.42 6.73 -17.09
C GLN A 4 -18.26 6.56 -15.58
N LEU A 5 -17.20 5.91 -15.08
CA LEU A 5 -16.96 5.93 -13.63
C LEU A 5 -16.41 7.31 -13.19
N PRO A 6 -17.05 7.98 -12.22
CA PRO A 6 -16.47 9.16 -11.57
C PRO A 6 -15.03 8.89 -11.13
N VAL A 7 -14.15 9.89 -11.27
CA VAL A 7 -12.73 9.77 -10.86
C VAL A 7 -12.60 9.37 -9.39
N ALA A 8 -13.52 9.81 -8.54
CA ALA A 8 -13.61 9.41 -7.13
C ALA A 8 -13.81 7.89 -6.97
N ASP A 9 -14.67 7.28 -7.79
CA ASP A 9 -14.95 5.84 -7.74
C ASP A 9 -13.72 5.03 -8.17
N LEU A 10 -13.03 5.46 -9.23
CA LEU A 10 -11.78 4.82 -9.66
C LEU A 10 -10.68 4.89 -8.59
N ARG A 11 -10.56 6.04 -7.91
CA ARG A 11 -9.63 6.21 -6.79
C ARG A 11 -10.00 5.32 -5.60
N ALA A 12 -11.29 5.25 -5.27
CA ALA A 12 -11.79 4.40 -4.20
C ALA A 12 -11.53 2.91 -4.49
N ILE A 13 -11.80 2.46 -5.72
CA ILE A 13 -11.52 1.09 -6.17
C ILE A 13 -10.01 0.82 -6.07
N GLY A 14 -9.18 1.69 -6.64
CA GLY A 14 -7.72 1.54 -6.59
C GLY A 14 -7.20 1.47 -5.16
N ALA A 15 -7.64 2.37 -4.29
CA ALA A 15 -7.28 2.35 -2.88
C ALA A 15 -7.75 1.08 -2.17
N THR A 16 -8.98 0.64 -2.42
CA THR A 16 -9.51 -0.59 -1.82
C THR A 16 -8.67 -1.81 -2.19
N LEU A 17 -8.27 -1.93 -3.46
CA LEU A 17 -7.39 -3.01 -3.90
C LEU A 17 -6.03 -2.97 -3.18
N LEU A 18 -5.44 -1.78 -3.03
CA LEU A 18 -4.17 -1.63 -2.29
C LEU A 18 -4.32 -1.97 -0.81
N LEU A 19 -5.44 -1.57 -0.18
CA LEU A 19 -5.73 -1.92 1.22
C LEU A 19 -5.89 -3.43 1.40
N LEU A 20 -6.57 -4.12 0.47
CA LEU A 20 -6.69 -5.57 0.47
C LEU A 20 -5.33 -6.25 0.36
N VAL A 21 -4.41 -5.71 -0.44
CA VAL A 21 -3.02 -6.22 -0.51
C VAL A 21 -2.30 -6.06 0.83
N VAL A 22 -2.42 -4.91 1.49
CA VAL A 22 -1.81 -4.68 2.83
C VAL A 22 -2.41 -5.63 3.87
N LEU A 23 -3.73 -5.82 3.87
CA LEU A 23 -4.41 -6.74 4.78
C LEU A 23 -4.00 -8.19 4.53
N TYR A 24 -3.91 -8.60 3.27
CA TYR A 24 -3.42 -9.91 2.88
C TYR A 24 -1.98 -10.15 3.38
N TRP A 25 -1.07 -9.21 3.15
CA TRP A 25 0.30 -9.32 3.65
C TRP A 25 0.38 -9.35 5.18
N THR A 26 -0.47 -8.59 5.86
CA THR A 26 -0.55 -8.61 7.32
C THR A 26 -1.05 -9.97 7.82
N TYR A 27 -2.08 -10.52 7.20
CA TYR A 27 -2.61 -11.83 7.53
C TYR A 27 -1.55 -12.92 7.38
N GLU A 28 -0.89 -12.99 6.22
CA GLU A 28 0.18 -13.94 5.93
C GLU A 28 1.30 -13.87 7.00
N ARG A 29 1.72 -12.66 7.35
CA ARG A 29 2.73 -12.43 8.41
C ARG A 29 2.29 -12.97 9.76
N LEU A 30 1.06 -12.67 10.17
CA LEU A 30 0.53 -13.09 11.48
C LEU A 30 0.22 -14.59 11.54
N ALA A 31 -0.10 -15.21 10.41
CA ALA A 31 -0.31 -16.65 10.31
C ALA A 31 0.99 -17.46 10.39
N GLY A 32 2.16 -16.81 10.31
CA GLY A 32 3.46 -17.48 10.33
C GLY A 32 3.84 -18.15 9.00
N GLU A 33 3.01 -18.00 7.97
CA GLU A 33 3.23 -18.54 6.62
C GLU A 33 3.80 -17.48 5.66
N GLY A 34 3.78 -16.22 6.08
CA GLY A 34 4.03 -15.06 5.24
C GLY A 34 5.49 -14.81 4.93
N ARG A 35 5.80 -14.87 3.64
CA ARG A 35 7.00 -14.26 3.07
C ARG A 35 6.95 -12.75 3.25
N ASP A 36 8.12 -12.13 3.29
CA ASP A 36 8.22 -10.67 3.31
C ASP A 36 7.43 -10.03 2.17
N PRO A 37 6.66 -8.95 2.44
CA PRO A 37 6.09 -8.12 1.41
C PRO A 37 7.18 -7.67 0.43
N VAL A 38 6.99 -7.85 -0.87
CA VAL A 38 7.97 -7.44 -1.89
C VAL A 38 7.27 -6.74 -3.05
N ILE A 39 7.85 -5.61 -3.46
CA ILE A 39 7.49 -4.90 -4.68
C ILE A 39 8.71 -4.95 -5.59
N ARG A 40 8.52 -5.49 -6.80
CA ARG A 40 9.53 -5.48 -7.86
C ARG A 40 9.00 -4.65 -9.03
N SER A 41 9.76 -3.63 -9.40
CA SER A 41 9.49 -2.81 -10.58
C SER A 41 10.69 -2.87 -11.50
N SER A 42 10.44 -3.10 -12.79
CA SER A 42 11.45 -3.02 -13.85
C SER A 42 10.90 -2.14 -14.95
N MET A 43 11.59 -1.04 -15.22
CA MET A 43 11.29 -0.13 -16.32
C MET A 43 12.40 -0.24 -17.35
N SER A 44 12.02 -0.48 -18.59
CA SER A 44 12.96 -0.55 -19.72
C SER A 44 12.57 0.51 -20.75
N SER A 45 13.56 1.25 -21.25
CA SER A 45 13.42 2.24 -22.32
C SER A 45 14.53 2.05 -23.36
N SER A 46 14.41 2.71 -24.51
CA SER A 46 15.41 2.65 -25.58
C SER A 46 16.79 3.22 -25.19
N THR A 47 16.87 4.00 -24.11
CA THR A 47 18.10 4.63 -23.61
C THR A 47 18.63 4.02 -22.30
N GLY A 48 17.93 3.04 -21.72
CA GLY A 48 18.39 2.38 -20.49
C GLY A 48 17.31 1.60 -19.75
N SER A 49 17.75 0.81 -18.76
CA SER A 49 16.90 0.01 -17.87
C SER A 49 17.12 0.42 -16.41
N ALA A 50 16.03 0.53 -15.66
CA ALA A 50 16.04 0.77 -14.23
C ALA A 50 15.20 -0.32 -13.53
N SER A 51 15.72 -0.86 -12.43
CA SER A 51 14.99 -1.81 -11.61
C SER A 51 15.00 -1.39 -10.14
N MET A 52 13.90 -1.62 -9.46
CA MET A 52 13.69 -1.28 -8.06
C MET A 52 13.09 -2.49 -7.34
N LEU A 53 13.65 -2.80 -6.17
CA LEU A 53 13.12 -3.80 -5.26
C LEU A 53 12.97 -3.17 -3.88
N VAL A 54 11.76 -3.25 -3.34
CA VAL A 54 11.46 -2.81 -1.96
C VAL A 54 10.81 -3.98 -1.24
N SER A 55 11.26 -4.26 -0.02
CA SER A 55 10.78 -5.38 0.78
C SER A 55 10.41 -4.99 2.22
N GLY A 56 9.71 -5.89 2.91
CA GLY A 56 9.36 -5.79 4.32
C GLY A 56 8.44 -4.61 4.62
N ALA A 57 8.63 -3.98 5.78
CA ALA A 57 7.87 -2.81 6.21
C ALA A 57 7.95 -1.63 5.22
N LYS A 58 9.04 -1.51 4.45
CA LYS A 58 9.17 -0.47 3.41
C LYS A 58 8.20 -0.69 2.25
N ALA A 59 7.94 -1.93 1.87
CA ALA A 59 6.96 -2.24 0.82
C ALA A 59 5.54 -1.91 1.32
N VAL A 60 5.23 -2.28 2.57
CA VAL A 60 3.96 -1.96 3.22
C VAL A 60 3.74 -0.44 3.32
N MET A 61 4.78 0.30 3.71
CA MET A 61 4.75 1.77 3.76
C MET A 61 4.41 2.36 2.40
N LEU A 62 5.03 1.88 1.32
CA LEU A 62 4.82 2.39 -0.02
C LEU A 62 3.38 2.15 -0.50
N VAL A 63 2.86 0.93 -0.33
CA VAL A 63 1.49 0.58 -0.72
C VAL A 63 0.46 1.34 0.12
N SER A 64 0.69 1.42 1.43
CA SER A 64 -0.19 2.18 2.35
C SER A 64 -0.20 3.67 2.02
N GLY A 65 0.98 4.23 1.71
CA GLY A 65 1.10 5.63 1.28
C GLY A 65 0.38 5.90 -0.04
N LEU A 66 0.44 4.98 -0.99
CA LEU A 66 -0.30 5.09 -2.25
C LEU A 66 -1.82 5.01 -2.02
N ALA A 67 -2.28 4.09 -1.16
CA ALA A 67 -3.69 4.00 -0.80
C ALA A 67 -4.19 5.28 -0.11
N ALA A 68 -3.42 5.81 0.84
CA ALA A 68 -3.73 7.08 1.49
C ALA A 68 -3.75 8.25 0.50
N ALA A 69 -2.78 8.31 -0.43
CA ALA A 69 -2.77 9.34 -1.47
C ALA A 69 -4.02 9.26 -2.35
N LEU A 70 -4.44 8.06 -2.76
CA LEU A 70 -5.66 7.87 -3.55
C LEU A 70 -6.92 8.31 -2.78
N LEU A 71 -7.00 8.09 -1.47
CA LEU A 71 -8.18 8.43 -0.67
C LEU A 71 -8.22 9.90 -0.23
N LEU A 72 -7.06 10.51 0.01
CA LEU A 72 -6.96 11.82 0.66
C LEU A 72 -6.59 12.97 -0.29
N ALA A 73 -6.15 12.69 -1.52
CA ALA A 73 -5.80 13.74 -2.46
C ALA A 73 -6.99 14.69 -2.74
N PRO A 74 -6.79 16.02 -2.71
CA PRO A 74 -7.84 17.01 -2.93
C PRO A 74 -8.03 17.29 -4.43
N VAL A 75 -8.28 16.24 -5.23
CA VAL A 75 -8.44 16.32 -6.69
C VAL A 75 -9.80 15.80 -7.12
N ALA A 76 -10.32 16.27 -8.25
CA ALA A 76 -11.56 15.78 -8.86
C ALA A 76 -12.78 15.74 -7.91
N GLY A 77 -13.07 16.84 -7.22
CA GLY A 77 -14.22 16.96 -6.32
C GLY A 77 -13.90 16.81 -4.83
N GLY A 78 -12.63 16.55 -4.48
CA GLY A 78 -12.15 16.54 -3.10
C GLY A 78 -11.59 15.18 -2.66
N PRO A 79 -11.34 15.00 -1.36
CA PRO A 79 -10.92 13.72 -0.82
C PRO A 79 -12.09 12.72 -0.84
N VAL A 80 -11.78 11.44 -1.09
CA VAL A 80 -12.75 10.34 -0.99
C VAL A 80 -13.15 10.11 0.46
N VAL A 81 -12.18 10.24 1.38
CA VAL A 81 -12.40 10.14 2.83
C VAL A 81 -12.24 11.52 3.45
N SER A 82 -13.32 12.06 4.00
CA SER A 82 -13.34 13.43 4.54
C SER A 82 -12.64 13.55 5.90
N ASP A 83 -12.75 12.53 6.77
CA ASP A 83 -12.01 12.44 8.03
C ASP A 83 -10.93 11.34 7.94
N PRO A 84 -9.65 11.71 7.79
CA PRO A 84 -8.57 10.76 7.61
C PRO A 84 -8.12 10.07 8.90
N THR A 85 -8.62 10.48 10.08
CA THR A 85 -8.04 10.10 11.38
C THR A 85 -7.96 8.60 11.57
N LEU A 86 -9.09 7.90 11.36
CA LEU A 86 -9.17 6.45 11.52
C LEU A 86 -8.35 5.71 10.45
N LEU A 87 -8.36 6.20 9.20
CA LEU A 87 -7.59 5.63 8.11
C LEU A 87 -6.09 5.67 8.43
N LEU A 88 -5.57 6.84 8.80
CA LEU A 88 -4.15 7.03 9.10
C LEU A 88 -3.73 6.25 10.36
N ALA A 89 -4.56 6.23 11.40
CA ALA A 89 -4.30 5.43 12.59
C ALA A 89 -4.20 3.93 12.27
N THR A 90 -5.13 3.42 11.45
CA THR A 90 -5.13 2.01 11.05
C THR A 90 -3.90 1.66 10.21
N LEU A 91 -3.58 2.49 9.21
CA LEU A 91 -2.38 2.30 8.37
C LEU A 91 -1.09 2.38 9.20
N GLY A 92 -1.03 3.31 10.16
CA GLY A 92 0.09 3.44 11.08
C GLY A 92 0.26 2.19 11.97
N ALA A 93 -0.83 1.67 12.52
CA ALA A 93 -0.80 0.44 13.32
C ALA A 93 -0.33 -0.77 12.49
N LEU A 94 -0.84 -0.93 11.27
CA LEU A 94 -0.40 -2.01 10.37
C LEU A 94 1.09 -1.89 10.04
N LEU A 95 1.58 -0.69 9.76
CA LEU A 95 3.00 -0.47 9.49
C LEU A 95 3.87 -0.85 10.71
N LEU A 96 3.44 -0.50 11.92
CA LEU A 96 4.14 -0.87 13.15
C LEU A 96 4.17 -2.38 13.37
N VAL A 97 3.09 -3.10 13.04
CA VAL A 97 3.06 -4.58 13.10
C VAL A 97 4.13 -5.16 12.18
N HIS A 98 4.19 -4.73 10.93
CA HIS A 98 5.20 -5.21 9.98
C HIS A 98 6.63 -4.87 10.41
N TRP A 99 6.84 -3.66 10.93
CA TRP A 99 8.14 -3.25 11.44
C TRP A 99 8.58 -4.07 12.67
N PHE A 100 7.67 -4.34 13.60
CA PHE A 100 7.97 -5.13 14.80
C PHE A 100 8.33 -6.57 14.45
N VAL A 101 7.52 -7.23 13.60
CA VAL A 101 7.82 -8.59 13.14
C VAL A 101 9.17 -8.65 12.42
N GLU A 102 9.44 -7.71 11.51
CA GLU A 102 10.72 -7.63 10.79
C GLU A 102 11.90 -7.38 11.74
N LYS A 103 11.69 -6.64 12.83
CA LYS A 103 12.71 -6.39 13.85
C LYS A 103 13.04 -7.68 14.61
N GLU A 104 12.02 -8.39 15.12
CA GLU A 104 12.20 -9.63 15.88
C GLU A 104 12.98 -10.67 15.06
N GLU A 105 12.65 -10.84 13.78
CA GLU A 105 13.33 -11.79 12.89
C GLU A 105 14.81 -11.48 12.62
N ARG A 106 15.23 -10.22 12.79
CA ARG A 106 16.63 -9.83 12.64
C ARG A 106 17.46 -10.07 13.90
N GLU A 107 16.80 -10.19 15.04
CA GLU A 107 17.43 -10.33 16.35
C GLU A 107 17.55 -11.80 16.82
N THR A 108 16.79 -12.71 16.20
CA THR A 108 16.93 -14.18 16.29
C THR A 108 17.91 -14.77 15.30
#